data_AF-A0A0P0SK12-F1
#
_entry.id   AF-A0A0P0SK12-F1
#
_cell.length_a   1.000
_cell.length_b   1.000
_cell.length_c   1.000
_cell.angle_alpha   90.00
_cell.angle_beta   90.00
_cell.angle_gamma   90.00
#
_symmetry.space_group_name_H-M   'P 1'
#
loop_
_entity.id
_entity.type
_entity.pdbx_description
1 polymer ?
#
loop_
_entity_poly.entity_id
_entity_poly.type
_entity_poly.pdbx_seq_one_letter_code
_entity_poly.pdbx_strand_id
1 'polypeptide(L)'
;MGGSGGPEVGSVLGRQVDGVTCGPSVLVMTAALTGSGWPGPAAERFGAAQRAAHRQANRFWPRALGTTPWGMRAWLHRHAPAAGRFRVRPATAGELAAVASARRPVPLLVGTRRLPRHWVLVLGARADGTWRVYEPGSGTVRAFHPAAFADGTAARTLGMPRPWCVLRPVP
;
A
#
# COMPACT_ATOMS: atom_id res chain seq x y z
N MET A 1 -25.30 -3.71 -14.90
CA MET A 1 -24.25 -2.70 -15.15
C MET A 1 -24.01 -1.96 -13.84
N GLY A 2 -23.02 -2.36 -13.04
CA GLY A 2 -22.75 -1.77 -11.73
C GLY A 2 -21.25 -1.54 -11.59
N GLY A 3 -20.82 -0.30 -11.74
CA GLY A 3 -19.41 0.08 -11.66
C GLY A 3 -18.87 -0.12 -10.25
N SER A 4 -18.15 -1.20 -10.02
CA SER A 4 -17.25 -1.35 -8.87
C SER A 4 -15.96 -0.56 -9.14
N GLY A 5 -16.09 0.74 -9.34
CA GLY A 5 -14.97 1.64 -9.61
C GLY A 5 -14.24 1.95 -8.32
N GLY A 6 -13.16 1.23 -8.02
CA GLY A 6 -12.19 1.68 -7.02
C GLY A 6 -11.61 3.05 -7.40
N PRO A 7 -10.84 3.70 -6.51
CA PRO A 7 -10.28 5.02 -6.81
C PRO A 7 -9.51 5.05 -8.14
N GLU A 8 -9.73 6.08 -8.94
CA GLU A 8 -9.10 6.27 -10.25
C GLU A 8 -7.84 7.13 -10.16
N VAL A 9 -6.97 7.06 -11.18
CA VAL A 9 -5.77 7.90 -11.26
C VAL A 9 -6.16 9.38 -11.17
N GLY A 10 -5.42 10.13 -10.36
CA GLY A 10 -5.73 11.53 -10.02
C GLY A 10 -6.57 11.69 -8.75
N SER A 11 -7.20 10.62 -8.24
CA SER A 11 -7.95 10.68 -6.98
C SER A 11 -7.05 11.05 -5.80
N VAL A 12 -7.53 11.93 -4.93
CA VAL A 12 -6.88 12.29 -3.66
C VAL A 12 -7.54 11.49 -2.54
N LEU A 13 -6.77 10.66 -1.84
CA LEU A 13 -7.29 9.75 -0.81
C LEU A 13 -6.81 10.07 0.61
N GLY A 14 -5.84 11.00 0.74
CA GLY A 14 -5.25 11.44 2.01
C GLY A 14 -3.73 11.31 1.97
N ARG A 15 -3.00 12.21 2.62
CA ARG A 15 -1.53 12.21 2.62
C ARG A 15 -0.97 11.61 3.91
N GLN A 16 0.19 10.96 3.85
CA GLN A 16 0.93 10.56 5.04
C GLN A 16 1.31 11.78 5.88
N VAL A 17 1.25 11.67 7.20
CA VAL A 17 1.47 12.80 8.13
C VAL A 17 2.95 13.23 8.20
N ASP A 18 3.88 12.30 8.02
CA ASP A 18 5.33 12.52 8.11
C ASP A 18 6.12 11.52 7.25
N GLY A 19 7.44 11.61 7.19
CA GLY A 19 8.30 10.75 6.35
C GLY A 19 8.31 9.25 6.69
N VAL A 20 7.71 8.81 7.80
CA VAL A 20 7.71 7.41 8.27
C VAL A 20 6.32 6.79 8.34
N THR A 21 5.28 7.53 7.98
CA THR A 21 3.86 7.11 8.04
C THR A 21 3.31 6.57 6.72
N CYS A 22 4.17 6.30 5.72
CA CYS A 22 3.74 5.62 4.48
C CYS A 22 3.08 4.25 4.75
N GLY A 23 3.67 3.43 5.63
CA GLY A 23 3.11 2.12 6.02
C GLY A 23 1.75 2.22 6.72
N PRO A 24 1.62 3.03 7.78
CA PRO A 24 0.34 3.32 8.43
C PRO A 24 -0.74 3.87 7.49
N SER A 25 -0.35 4.71 6.52
CA SER A 25 -1.29 5.21 5.50
C SER A 25 -1.84 4.08 4.62
N VAL A 26 -0.97 3.15 4.21
CA VAL A 26 -1.37 1.95 3.46
C VAL A 26 -2.27 1.03 4.29
N LEU A 27 -2.00 0.87 5.59
CA LEU A 27 -2.86 0.09 6.50
C LEU A 27 -4.29 0.63 6.57
N VAL A 28 -4.41 1.93 6.85
CA VAL A 28 -5.71 2.60 6.99
C VAL A 28 -6.47 2.58 5.67
N MET A 29 -5.79 2.86 4.55
CA MET A 29 -6.41 2.83 3.23
C MET A 29 -6.88 1.43 2.84
N THR A 30 -6.10 0.39 3.16
CA THR A 30 -6.50 -1.00 2.92
C THR A 30 -7.74 -1.37 3.74
N ALA A 31 -7.79 -0.99 5.02
CA ALA A 31 -8.95 -1.24 5.88
C ALA A 31 -10.22 -0.54 5.36
N ALA A 32 -10.08 0.72 4.96
CA ALA A 32 -11.17 1.52 4.40
C ALA A 32 -11.75 0.91 3.12
N LEU A 33 -10.90 0.65 2.13
CA LEU A 33 -11.32 0.15 0.81
C LEU A 33 -11.89 -1.27 0.85
N THR A 34 -11.60 -2.02 1.91
CA THR A 34 -12.10 -3.39 2.08
C THR A 34 -13.34 -3.46 2.97
N GLY A 35 -13.92 -2.32 3.35
CA GLY A 35 -15.13 -2.27 4.17
C GLY A 35 -14.90 -2.60 5.65
N SER A 36 -13.64 -2.70 6.11
CA SER A 36 -13.33 -2.79 7.55
C SER A 36 -13.57 -1.45 8.28
N GLY A 37 -13.89 -0.40 7.52
CA GLY A 37 -14.32 0.90 8.01
C GLY A 37 -13.22 1.96 8.02
N TRP A 38 -13.67 3.18 8.28
CA TRP A 38 -12.88 4.37 8.63
C TRP A 38 -13.33 4.76 10.04
N PRO A 39 -12.45 5.10 10.99
CA PRO A 39 -12.94 5.87 12.12
C PRO A 39 -13.28 7.29 11.57
N GLY A 40 -14.58 7.65 11.34
CA GLY A 40 -15.30 8.87 10.76
C GLY A 40 -14.64 10.07 10.00
N PRO A 41 -14.97 11.40 10.14
CA PRO A 41 -14.65 12.40 9.12
C PRO A 41 -13.20 12.43 8.65
N ALA A 42 -13.08 12.52 7.32
CA ALA A 42 -12.04 11.84 6.57
C ALA A 42 -10.61 12.29 6.88
N ALA A 43 -10.32 13.60 6.91
CA ALA A 43 -8.94 14.10 6.97
C ALA A 43 -8.31 14.05 8.37
N GLU A 44 -8.98 14.59 9.40
CA GLU A 44 -8.45 14.60 10.78
C GLU A 44 -8.32 13.18 11.34
N ARG A 45 -9.29 12.31 11.02
CA ARG A 45 -9.24 10.93 11.48
C ARG A 45 -8.27 10.07 10.67
N PHE A 46 -7.93 10.43 9.44
CA PHE A 46 -6.83 9.76 8.71
C PHE A 46 -5.50 9.95 9.43
N GLY A 47 -5.18 11.18 9.84
CA GLY A 47 -3.96 11.45 10.59
C GLY A 47 -3.93 10.75 11.95
N ALA A 48 -5.05 10.75 12.68
CA ALA A 48 -5.17 10.04 13.95
C ALA A 48 -5.06 8.50 13.78
N ALA A 49 -5.70 7.95 12.74
CA ALA A 49 -5.64 6.53 12.40
C ALA A 49 -4.24 6.11 11.97
N GLN A 50 -3.53 6.92 11.18
CA GLN A 50 -2.12 6.69 10.86
C GLN A 50 -1.25 6.65 12.11
N ARG A 51 -1.40 7.62 13.02
CA ARG A 51 -0.64 7.64 14.28
C ARG A 51 -0.94 6.42 15.16
N ALA A 52 -2.20 6.00 15.23
CA ALA A 52 -2.61 4.81 15.96
C ALA A 52 -2.04 3.53 15.34
N ALA A 53 -2.19 3.36 14.01
CA ALA A 53 -1.62 2.23 13.27
C ALA A 53 -0.09 2.19 13.39
N HIS A 54 0.58 3.34 13.35
CA HIS A 54 2.03 3.44 13.59
C HIS A 54 2.40 2.96 14.99
N ARG A 55 1.61 3.24 16.04
CA ARG A 55 1.85 2.72 17.40
C ARG A 55 1.65 1.21 17.46
N GLN A 56 0.61 0.70 16.82
CA GLN A 56 0.21 -0.70 16.92
C GLN A 56 1.11 -1.61 16.08
N ALA A 57 1.44 -1.21 14.85
CA ALA A 57 2.26 -1.99 13.93
C ALA A 57 3.75 -2.03 14.33
N ASN A 58 4.23 -1.01 15.05
CA ASN A 58 5.61 -0.88 15.48
C ASN A 58 5.81 -1.11 17.00
N ARG A 59 4.94 -1.90 17.65
CA ARG A 59 5.01 -2.13 19.11
C ARG A 59 6.39 -2.62 19.59
N PHE A 60 7.08 -3.41 18.77
CA PHE A 60 8.41 -3.97 19.06
C PHE A 60 9.45 -3.60 18.00
N TRP A 61 9.17 -2.57 17.19
CA TRP A 61 10.04 -2.12 16.10
C TRP A 61 10.31 -0.63 16.23
N PRO A 62 11.55 -0.15 16.04
CA PRO A 62 11.82 1.29 16.09
C PRO A 62 10.98 2.02 15.05
N ARG A 63 10.16 2.97 15.50
CA ARG A 63 9.20 3.70 14.67
C ARG A 63 9.84 4.49 13.53
N ALA A 64 11.07 4.94 13.76
CA ALA A 64 11.89 5.66 12.79
C ALA A 64 12.27 4.79 11.58
N LEU A 65 12.20 3.47 11.71
CA LEU A 65 12.52 2.51 10.66
C LEU A 65 11.27 2.11 9.84
N GLY A 66 10.17 2.87 9.93
CA GLY A 66 8.94 2.61 9.18
C GLY A 66 8.14 1.42 9.74
N THR A 67 7.40 0.73 8.88
CA THR A 67 6.58 -0.45 9.25
C THR A 67 7.14 -1.70 8.58
N THR A 68 7.40 -2.75 9.35
CA THR A 68 7.91 -4.02 8.80
C THR A 68 6.83 -4.79 8.03
N PRO A 69 7.19 -5.66 7.08
CA PRO A 69 6.21 -6.51 6.39
C PRO A 69 5.37 -7.39 7.34
N TRP A 70 5.99 -7.93 8.39
CA TRP A 70 5.28 -8.71 9.39
C TRP A 70 4.36 -7.87 10.28
N GLY A 71 4.80 -6.66 10.65
CA GLY A 71 3.98 -5.68 11.38
C GLY A 71 2.76 -5.26 10.57
N MET A 72 2.95 -4.98 9.27
CA MET A 72 1.88 -4.69 8.32
C MET A 72 0.86 -5.84 8.27
N ARG A 73 1.33 -7.07 8.05
CA ARG A 73 0.47 -8.27 8.01
C ARG A 73 -0.29 -8.48 9.32
N ALA A 74 0.41 -8.41 10.45
CA ALA A 74 -0.17 -8.65 11.77
C ALA A 74 -1.20 -7.57 12.16
N TRP A 75 -0.99 -6.33 11.70
CA TRP A 75 -1.99 -5.27 11.87
C TRP A 75 -3.23 -5.53 11.04
N LEU A 76 -3.07 -5.79 9.73
CA LEU A 76 -4.22 -6.07 8.84
C LEU A 76 -5.05 -7.24 9.33
N HIS A 77 -4.39 -8.32 9.76
CA HIS A 77 -5.08 -9.48 10.33
C HIS A 77 -5.94 -9.13 11.56
N ARG A 78 -5.48 -8.21 12.42
CA ARG A 78 -6.15 -7.85 13.67
C ARG A 78 -7.20 -6.76 13.51
N HIS A 79 -6.95 -5.79 12.64
CA HIS A 79 -7.74 -4.55 12.57
C HIS A 79 -8.49 -4.38 11.25
N ALA A 80 -8.23 -5.24 10.26
CA ALA A 80 -8.92 -5.22 8.99
C ALA A 80 -9.28 -6.66 8.55
N PRO A 81 -10.12 -7.39 9.29
CA PRO A 81 -10.46 -8.77 8.95
C PRO A 81 -11.21 -8.88 7.61
N ALA A 82 -12.02 -7.87 7.24
CA ALA A 82 -12.62 -7.81 5.89
C ALA A 82 -11.57 -7.54 4.80
N ALA A 83 -10.36 -7.11 5.21
CA ALA A 83 -9.19 -7.09 4.36
C ALA A 83 -8.66 -8.50 4.04
N GLY A 84 -9.23 -9.58 4.56
CA GLY A 84 -8.80 -10.95 4.28
C GLY A 84 -7.39 -11.27 4.79
N ARG A 85 -6.88 -12.45 4.39
CA ARG A 85 -5.55 -12.91 4.80
C ARG A 85 -4.50 -12.48 3.80
N PHE A 86 -3.30 -12.17 4.30
CA PHE A 86 -2.15 -11.79 3.49
C PHE A 86 -0.94 -12.67 3.77
N ARG A 87 -0.17 -12.96 2.72
CA ARG A 87 1.17 -13.58 2.81
C ARG A 87 2.22 -12.56 2.38
N VAL A 88 3.29 -12.43 3.16
CA VAL A 88 4.46 -11.64 2.75
C VAL A 88 5.24 -12.46 1.73
N ARG A 89 5.47 -11.92 0.54
CA ARG A 89 6.19 -12.58 -0.55
C ARG A 89 7.25 -11.65 -1.12
N PRO A 90 8.46 -12.14 -1.46
CA PRO A 90 9.43 -11.35 -2.20
C PRO A 90 8.82 -10.87 -3.52
N ALA A 91 9.12 -9.64 -3.93
CA ALA A 91 8.56 -9.04 -5.14
C ALA A 91 9.25 -9.55 -6.42
N THR A 92 9.12 -10.85 -6.69
CA THR A 92 9.57 -11.48 -7.94
C THR A 92 8.69 -11.07 -9.11
N ALA A 93 9.15 -11.27 -10.35
CA ALA A 93 8.35 -11.00 -11.55
C ALA A 93 6.98 -11.71 -11.52
N GLY A 94 6.94 -12.97 -11.07
CA GLY A 94 5.68 -13.73 -10.94
C GLY A 94 4.74 -13.16 -9.87
N GLU A 95 5.27 -12.69 -8.73
CA GLU A 95 4.43 -12.05 -7.70
C GLU A 95 3.94 -10.66 -8.16
N LEU A 96 4.75 -9.90 -8.90
CA LEU A 96 4.31 -8.63 -9.50
C LEU A 96 3.23 -8.89 -10.57
N ALA A 97 3.35 -9.94 -11.39
CA ALA A 97 2.27 -10.34 -12.30
C ALA A 97 0.98 -10.72 -11.54
N ALA A 98 1.11 -11.42 -10.41
CA ALA A 98 -0.04 -11.77 -9.57
C ALA A 98 -0.74 -10.54 -8.97
N VAL A 99 -0.01 -9.45 -8.69
CA VAL A 99 -0.61 -8.16 -8.26
C VAL A 99 -1.61 -7.65 -9.29
N ALA A 100 -1.31 -7.78 -10.59
CA ALA A 100 -2.21 -7.30 -11.63
C ALA A 100 -3.55 -8.05 -11.65
N SER A 101 -3.54 -9.33 -11.28
CA SER A 101 -4.74 -10.17 -11.19
C SER A 101 -5.48 -10.07 -9.85
N ALA A 102 -4.94 -9.35 -8.87
CA ALA A 102 -5.51 -9.28 -7.54
C ALA A 102 -6.82 -8.48 -7.56
N ARG A 103 -7.89 -9.09 -7.05
CA ARG A 103 -9.21 -8.44 -6.89
C ARG A 103 -9.30 -7.49 -5.69
N ARG A 104 -8.21 -7.40 -4.91
CA ARG A 104 -8.16 -6.72 -3.62
C ARG A 104 -6.90 -5.86 -3.55
N PRO A 105 -6.91 -4.75 -2.79
CA PRO A 105 -5.73 -3.90 -2.67
C PRO A 105 -4.50 -4.68 -2.16
N VAL A 106 -3.34 -4.44 -2.78
CA VAL A 106 -2.08 -5.14 -2.48
C VAL A 106 -1.04 -4.14 -1.97
N PRO A 107 -0.69 -4.19 -0.68
CA PRO A 107 0.44 -3.44 -0.14
C PRO A 107 1.75 -3.88 -0.79
N LEU A 108 2.53 -2.92 -1.28
CA LEU A 108 3.83 -3.14 -1.92
C LEU A 108 4.90 -2.32 -1.21
N LEU A 109 5.98 -2.98 -0.80
CA LEU A 109 7.16 -2.34 -0.22
C LEU A 109 8.18 -2.09 -1.32
N VAL A 110 8.55 -0.83 -1.50
CA VAL A 110 9.61 -0.38 -2.39
C VAL A 110 10.75 0.27 -1.61
N GLY A 111 11.91 0.38 -2.25
CA GLY A 111 13.11 0.95 -1.66
C GLY A 111 14.26 1.08 -2.64
N THR A 112 15.46 1.11 -2.09
CA THR A 112 16.72 1.09 -2.87
C THR A 112 17.24 -0.34 -2.99
N ARG A 113 18.43 -0.53 -3.57
CA ARG A 113 19.09 -1.84 -3.63
C ARG A 113 19.41 -2.42 -2.24
N ARG A 114 19.55 -1.57 -1.22
CA ARG A 114 20.01 -1.99 0.11
C ARG A 114 18.99 -1.74 1.23
N LEU A 115 17.95 -0.94 0.99
CA LEU A 115 17.02 -0.55 2.05
C LEU A 115 15.58 -0.46 1.55
N PRO A 116 14.66 -1.30 2.05
CA PRO A 116 13.23 -1.09 1.88
C PRO A 116 12.77 0.02 2.81
N ARG A 117 12.03 1.01 2.31
CA ARG A 117 11.68 2.19 3.12
C ARG A 117 10.36 2.86 2.79
N HIS A 118 9.68 2.44 1.73
CA HIS A 118 8.49 3.13 1.27
C HIS A 118 7.38 2.15 0.88
N TRP A 119 6.24 2.29 1.54
CA TRP A 119 5.06 1.49 1.26
C TRP A 119 4.12 2.25 0.33
N VAL A 120 3.61 1.55 -0.68
CA VAL A 120 2.53 2.01 -1.56
C VAL A 120 1.41 0.97 -1.57
N LEU A 121 0.23 1.36 -2.05
CA LEU A 121 -0.91 0.44 -2.15
C LEU A 121 -1.37 0.32 -3.61
N VAL A 122 -1.23 -0.88 -4.18
CA VAL A 122 -1.77 -1.17 -5.51
C VAL A 122 -3.26 -1.46 -5.37
N LEU A 123 -4.10 -0.65 -6.01
CA LEU A 123 -5.56 -0.73 -5.93
C LEU A 123 -6.15 -1.72 -6.94
N GLY A 124 -5.40 -1.96 -8.03
CA GLY A 124 -5.75 -2.87 -9.10
C GLY A 124 -5.02 -2.49 -10.38
N ALA A 125 -5.09 -3.38 -11.38
CA ALA A 125 -4.58 -3.12 -12.73
C ALA A 125 -5.71 -2.77 -13.69
N ARG A 126 -5.37 -2.00 -14.71
CA ARG A 126 -6.18 -1.74 -15.90
C ARG A 126 -5.89 -2.81 -16.95
N ALA A 127 -6.72 -2.86 -18.00
CA ALA A 127 -6.61 -3.83 -19.08
C ALA A 127 -5.28 -3.73 -19.85
N ASP A 128 -4.68 -2.54 -19.90
CA ASP A 128 -3.38 -2.26 -20.50
C ASP A 128 -2.18 -2.67 -19.62
N GLY A 129 -2.42 -3.27 -18.44
CA GLY A 129 -1.39 -3.63 -17.48
C GLY A 129 -0.94 -2.50 -16.55
N THR A 130 -1.45 -1.28 -16.73
CA THR A 130 -1.13 -0.14 -15.87
C THR A 130 -1.79 -0.29 -14.50
N TRP A 131 -1.01 -0.13 -13.44
CA TRP A 131 -1.51 -0.16 -12.07
C TRP A 131 -2.05 1.19 -11.64
N ARG A 132 -3.12 1.16 -10.84
CA ARG A 132 -3.56 2.28 -10.01
C ARG A 132 -2.89 2.13 -8.65
N VAL A 133 -1.97 3.03 -8.32
CA VAL A 133 -1.17 2.95 -7.11
C VAL A 133 -1.43 4.17 -6.25
N TYR A 134 -1.94 3.98 -5.04
CA TYR A 134 -1.99 5.03 -4.04
C TYR A 134 -0.58 5.25 -3.48
N GLU A 135 -0.07 6.47 -3.69
CA GLU A 135 1.25 6.93 -3.23
C GLU A 135 1.04 7.82 -2.00
N PRO A 136 1.39 7.36 -0.77
CA PRO A 136 1.06 8.08 0.45
C PRO A 136 1.77 9.42 0.62
N GLY A 137 2.95 9.60 0.02
CA GLY A 137 3.75 10.81 0.09
C GLY A 137 3.04 12.01 -0.54
N SER A 138 2.39 11.82 -1.69
CA SER A 138 1.52 12.80 -2.32
C SER A 138 0.06 12.69 -1.87
N GLY A 139 -0.35 11.52 -1.42
CA GLY A 139 -1.73 11.21 -1.04
C GLY A 139 -2.66 10.99 -2.22
N THR A 140 -2.08 10.66 -3.38
CA THR A 140 -2.80 10.57 -4.66
C THR A 140 -2.65 9.19 -5.30
N VAL A 141 -3.64 8.83 -6.12
CA VAL A 141 -3.57 7.64 -6.97
C VAL A 141 -2.83 7.97 -8.26
N ARG A 142 -1.75 7.24 -8.53
CA ARG A 142 -0.88 7.40 -9.69
C ARG A 142 -1.01 6.22 -10.63
N ALA A 143 -0.89 6.48 -11.93
CA ALA A 143 -0.67 5.44 -12.92
C ALA A 143 0.77 4.92 -12.80
N PHE A 144 0.95 3.61 -12.80
CA PHE A 144 2.27 3.00 -12.70
C PHE A 144 2.36 1.75 -13.58
N HIS A 145 3.31 1.72 -14.51
CA HIS A 145 3.55 0.55 -15.34
C HIS A 145 4.64 -0.34 -14.70
N PRO A 146 4.40 -1.64 -14.43
CA PRO A 146 5.37 -2.49 -13.71
C PRO A 146 6.73 -2.66 -14.39
N ALA A 147 6.79 -2.50 -15.73
CA ALA A 147 8.07 -2.48 -16.46
C ALA A 147 9.02 -1.37 -15.99
N ALA A 148 8.49 -0.32 -15.34
CA ALA A 148 9.28 0.75 -14.75
C ALA A 148 10.30 0.26 -13.70
N PHE A 149 10.07 -0.90 -13.10
CA PHE A 149 11.04 -1.53 -12.21
C PHE A 149 12.24 -2.10 -12.95
N ALA A 150 12.04 -2.63 -14.16
CA ALA A 150 13.09 -3.21 -14.97
C ALA A 150 13.91 -2.14 -15.70
N ASP A 151 13.25 -1.08 -16.21
CA ASP A 151 13.92 0.02 -16.92
C ASP A 151 14.52 1.09 -15.97
N GLY A 152 14.30 0.97 -14.65
CA GLY A 152 14.85 1.86 -13.63
C GLY A 152 14.10 3.19 -13.45
N THR A 153 12.97 3.39 -14.13
CA THR A 153 12.20 4.64 -14.06
C THR A 153 11.19 4.69 -12.92
N ALA A 154 10.98 3.59 -12.18
CA ALA A 154 9.96 3.49 -11.12
C ALA A 154 10.04 4.59 -10.05
N ALA A 155 11.24 5.09 -9.74
CA ALA A 155 11.45 6.16 -8.77
C ALA A 155 10.73 7.47 -9.14
N ARG A 156 10.47 7.72 -10.43
CA ARG A 156 9.75 8.92 -10.90
C ARG A 156 8.30 8.95 -10.41
N THR A 157 7.70 7.78 -10.19
CA THR A 157 6.30 7.64 -9.79
C THR A 157 6.15 7.26 -8.33
N LEU A 158 6.98 6.33 -7.83
CA LEU A 158 6.86 5.77 -6.48
C LEU A 158 7.89 6.34 -5.50
N GLY A 159 8.71 7.30 -5.92
CA GLY A 159 9.81 7.85 -5.13
C GLY A 159 10.98 6.89 -4.86
N MET A 160 10.82 5.60 -5.17
CA MET A 160 11.81 4.55 -4.94
C MET A 160 11.86 3.57 -6.12
N PRO A 161 13.06 3.12 -6.53
CA PRO A 161 13.23 2.38 -7.78
C PRO A 161 12.99 0.87 -7.69
N ARG A 162 13.02 0.25 -6.50
CA ARG A 162 13.06 -1.21 -6.38
C ARG A 162 11.92 -1.80 -5.57
N PRO A 163 11.24 -2.85 -6.06
CA PRO A 163 10.28 -3.59 -5.28
C PRO A 163 11.00 -4.62 -4.39
N TRP A 164 10.53 -4.77 -3.15
CA TRP A 164 11.12 -5.68 -2.15
C TRP A 164 10.17 -6.81 -1.79
N CYS A 165 8.94 -6.47 -1.38
CA CYS A 165 7.94 -7.48 -1.05
C CYS A 165 6.52 -6.99 -1.31
N VAL A 166 5.63 -7.94 -1.53
CA VAL A 166 4.18 -7.73 -1.61
C VAL A 166 3.50 -8.42 -0.44
N LEU A 167 2.42 -7.82 0.07
CA LEU A 167 1.45 -8.54 0.89
C LEU A 167 0.40 -9.11 -0.04
N ARG A 168 0.64 -10.33 -0.52
CA ARG A 168 -0.26 -11.02 -1.45
C ARG A 168 -1.54 -11.46 -0.72
N PRO A 169 -2.74 -11.04 -1.18
CA PRO A 169 -3.99 -11.59 -0.70
C PRO A 169 -4.04 -13.11 -0.93
N VAL A 170 -4.52 -13.84 0.07
CA VAL A 170 -4.86 -15.26 -0.06
C VAL A 170 -6.32 -15.34 -0.52
N PRO A 171 -6.63 -16.17 -1.53
CA PRO A 171 -8.01 -16.47 -1.92
C PRO A 171 -8.85 -17.01 -0.76
#